data_AF-A0A1N7IL20-F1
#
_entry.id   AF-A0A1N7IL20-F1
#
_cell.length_a   1.000
_cell.length_b   1.000
_cell.length_c   1.000
_cell.angle_alpha   90.00
_cell.angle_beta   90.00
_cell.angle_gamma   90.00
#
_symmetry.space_group_name_H-M   'P 1'
#
loop_
_entity.id
_entity.type
_entity.pdbx_description
1 polymer ?
#
loop_
_entity_poly.entity_id
_entity_poly.type
_entity_poly.pdbx_seq_one_letter_code
_entity_poly.pdbx_strand_id
1 'polypeptide(L)'
;MKKIIIPIGALLMMSTVNAQVQLPSGLTGATNENYIYTRTYLEAKTQSDANAKQVETVQYFDGLGRPKQIVNVKASPLGRDVVTQIVYDGFGRQVLDYLPVPQGGTSNGAIVTDPLSNATQPNIYGSEKIYSEKKLENSPLGRIQQQIQVGTDWATKPVKFDYEANTNADYVRKYETSTTWVEGRTQTTVQLLQYFLP
;
A
#
# COMPACT_ATOMS: atom_id res chain seq x y z
N MET A 1 5.36 -61.65 -53.59
CA MET A 1 5.14 -61.25 -52.18
C MET A 1 6.23 -60.25 -51.79
N LYS A 2 5.91 -58.95 -51.72
CA LYS A 2 6.82 -57.91 -51.23
C LYS A 2 6.22 -57.34 -49.94
N LYS A 3 6.91 -57.52 -48.81
CA LYS A 3 6.46 -56.99 -47.51
C LYS A 3 6.82 -55.51 -47.46
N ILE A 4 5.82 -54.64 -47.36
CA ILE A 4 5.98 -53.21 -47.10
C ILE A 4 5.93 -53.04 -45.58
N ILE A 5 7.04 -52.65 -44.98
CA ILE A 5 7.12 -52.30 -43.56
C ILE A 5 7.00 -50.77 -43.50
N ILE A 6 5.93 -50.27 -42.87
CA ILE A 6 5.75 -48.84 -42.59
C ILE A 6 6.33 -48.58 -41.20
N PRO A 7 7.43 -47.83 -41.04
CA PRO A 7 7.84 -47.39 -39.72
C PRO A 7 6.91 -46.24 -39.30
N ILE A 8 6.02 -46.52 -38.36
CA ILE A 8 5.29 -45.46 -37.64
C ILE A 8 6.28 -44.83 -36.69
N GLY A 9 7.00 -43.81 -37.17
CA GLY A 9 7.78 -42.93 -36.33
C GLY A 9 6.83 -41.97 -35.62
N ALA A 10 6.46 -42.28 -34.38
CA ALA A 10 5.76 -41.33 -33.51
C ALA A 10 6.74 -40.21 -33.13
N LEU A 11 6.73 -39.10 -33.88
CA LEU A 11 7.46 -37.89 -33.55
C LEU A 11 6.72 -37.17 -32.41
N LEU A 12 7.11 -37.48 -31.17
CA LEU A 12 6.62 -36.80 -29.97
C LEU A 12 7.31 -35.44 -29.87
N MET A 13 6.79 -34.45 -30.60
CA MET A 13 7.20 -33.05 -30.47
C MET A 13 6.70 -32.55 -29.11
N MET A 14 7.55 -32.63 -28.08
CA MET A 14 7.36 -31.88 -26.84
C MET A 14 7.53 -30.38 -27.17
N SER A 15 6.48 -29.76 -27.71
CA SER A 15 6.42 -28.30 -27.79
C SER A 15 6.24 -27.77 -26.37
N THR A 16 7.30 -27.22 -25.79
CA THR A 16 7.18 -26.37 -24.60
C THR A 16 6.36 -25.16 -25.01
N VAL A 17 5.09 -25.11 -24.58
CA VAL A 17 4.27 -23.91 -24.71
C VAL A 17 4.79 -22.93 -23.67
N ASN A 18 5.75 -22.10 -24.05
CA ASN A 18 6.11 -20.94 -23.25
C ASN A 18 5.00 -19.90 -23.45
N ALA A 19 4.26 -19.59 -22.39
CA ALA A 19 3.37 -18.43 -22.41
C ALA A 19 4.26 -17.17 -22.49
N GLN A 20 4.33 -16.56 -23.66
CA GLN A 20 4.98 -15.26 -23.80
C GLN A 20 4.05 -14.21 -23.20
N VAL A 21 4.34 -13.75 -21.99
CA VAL A 21 3.68 -12.57 -21.41
C VAL A 21 4.13 -11.37 -22.23
N GLN A 22 3.28 -10.91 -23.14
CA GLN A 22 3.51 -9.65 -23.84
C GLN A 22 3.20 -8.53 -22.87
N LEU A 23 4.25 -7.83 -22.42
CA LEU A 23 4.11 -6.67 -21.55
C LEU A 23 3.33 -5.55 -22.28
N PRO A 24 2.54 -4.74 -21.57
CA PRO A 24 1.97 -3.52 -22.12
C PRO A 24 3.05 -2.66 -22.77
N SER A 25 2.71 -2.03 -23.90
CA SER A 25 3.63 -1.14 -24.61
C SER A 25 4.12 -0.03 -23.66
N GLY A 26 5.42 -0.03 -23.36
CA GLY A 26 6.05 0.91 -22.40
C GLY A 26 6.62 0.25 -21.14
N LEU A 27 6.22 -0.99 -20.80
CA LEU A 27 6.76 -1.71 -19.64
C LEU A 27 7.88 -2.67 -20.08
N THR A 28 9.07 -2.54 -19.47
CA THR A 28 10.23 -3.42 -19.75
C THR A 28 10.59 -4.25 -18.53
N GLY A 29 10.84 -5.57 -18.68
CA GLY A 29 11.48 -6.38 -17.64
C GLY A 29 10.60 -6.98 -16.53
N ALA A 30 9.26 -6.90 -16.62
CA ALA A 30 8.34 -7.39 -15.58
C ALA A 30 7.94 -8.88 -15.70
N THR A 31 8.83 -9.76 -16.18
CA THR A 31 8.41 -11.09 -16.68
C THR A 31 8.16 -12.15 -15.61
N ASN A 32 8.63 -11.94 -14.38
CA ASN A 32 8.55 -12.95 -13.30
C ASN A 32 7.72 -12.48 -12.09
N GLU A 33 7.01 -11.37 -12.22
CA GLU A 33 6.30 -10.73 -11.12
C GLU A 33 4.83 -10.53 -11.47
N ASN A 34 3.96 -10.74 -10.47
CA ASN A 34 2.56 -10.38 -10.62
C ASN A 34 2.42 -8.87 -10.48
N TYR A 35 1.71 -8.23 -11.41
CA TYR A 35 1.49 -6.78 -11.38
C TYR A 35 0.13 -6.35 -11.89
N ILE A 36 -0.30 -5.17 -11.45
CA ILE A 36 -1.36 -4.36 -12.08
C ILE A 36 -0.69 -3.14 -12.70
N TYR A 37 -0.99 -2.90 -13.96
CA TYR A 37 -0.50 -1.74 -14.68
C TYR A 37 -1.66 -0.80 -15.01
N THR A 38 -1.57 0.43 -14.52
CA THR A 38 -2.57 1.48 -14.67
C THR A 38 -1.99 2.62 -15.48
N ARG A 39 -2.75 3.06 -16.48
CA ARG A 39 -2.42 4.22 -17.32
C ARG A 39 -3.60 5.18 -17.36
N THR A 40 -3.33 6.44 -17.03
CA THR A 40 -4.31 7.53 -17.10
C THR A 40 -3.84 8.53 -18.15
N TYR A 41 -4.59 8.65 -19.24
CA TYR A 41 -4.31 9.64 -20.29
C TYR A 41 -4.68 11.05 -19.83
N LEU A 42 -3.80 12.00 -20.09
CA LEU A 42 -3.98 13.43 -19.84
C LEU A 42 -4.50 14.18 -21.07
N GLU A 43 -4.92 13.43 -22.08
CA GLU A 43 -5.51 13.90 -23.33
C GLU A 43 -6.58 12.91 -23.80
N ALA A 44 -7.50 13.38 -24.64
CA ALA A 44 -8.59 12.54 -25.14
C ALA A 44 -8.04 11.42 -26.03
N LYS A 45 -8.27 10.17 -25.64
CA LYS A 45 -7.89 8.98 -26.38
C LYS A 45 -9.07 8.02 -26.47
N THR A 46 -9.30 7.49 -27.66
CA THR A 46 -10.31 6.46 -27.92
C THR A 46 -9.72 5.05 -27.96
N GLN A 47 -8.39 4.95 -27.97
CA GLN A 47 -7.62 3.70 -28.01
C GLN A 47 -6.31 3.87 -27.21
N SER A 48 -5.69 2.75 -26.83
CA SER A 48 -4.42 2.76 -26.11
C SER A 48 -3.29 3.32 -26.99
N ASP A 49 -2.48 4.22 -26.43
CA ASP A 49 -1.33 4.82 -27.11
C ASP A 49 -0.21 5.06 -26.10
N ALA A 50 0.97 4.47 -26.31
CA ALA A 50 2.09 4.62 -25.40
C ALA A 50 2.76 6.01 -25.46
N ASN A 51 2.51 6.79 -26.51
CA ASN A 51 3.14 8.11 -26.72
C ASN A 51 2.26 9.27 -26.27
N ALA A 52 1.02 8.99 -25.88
CA ALA A 52 0.11 9.99 -25.37
C ALA A 52 0.62 10.57 -24.06
N LYS A 53 0.27 11.82 -23.77
CA LYS A 53 0.51 12.38 -22.43
C LYS A 53 -0.25 11.54 -21.41
N GLN A 54 0.45 10.98 -20.44
CA GLN A 54 -0.11 9.98 -19.54
C GLN A 54 0.62 9.97 -18.19
N VAL A 55 -0.08 9.43 -17.19
CA VAL A 55 0.48 9.02 -15.90
C VAL A 55 0.38 7.50 -15.82
N GLU A 56 1.47 6.87 -15.43
CA GLU A 56 1.65 5.42 -15.45
C GLU A 56 2.06 4.92 -14.06
N THR A 57 1.38 3.87 -13.59
CA THR A 57 1.67 3.23 -12.30
C THR A 57 1.70 1.72 -12.46
N VAL A 58 2.72 1.09 -11.92
CA VAL A 58 2.86 -0.37 -11.84
C VAL A 58 2.84 -0.79 -10.38
N GLN A 59 1.91 -1.64 -10.00
CA GLN A 59 1.81 -2.18 -8.65
C GLN A 59 2.18 -3.66 -8.70
N TYR A 60 3.26 -4.03 -8.02
CA TYR A 60 3.76 -5.40 -7.91
C TYR A 60 3.21 -6.08 -6.68
N PHE A 61 3.00 -7.39 -6.78
CA PHE A 61 2.43 -8.22 -5.72
C PHE A 61 3.40 -9.32 -5.28
N ASP A 62 3.29 -9.74 -4.02
CA ASP A 62 3.94 -10.94 -3.52
C ASP A 62 3.16 -12.22 -3.91
N GLY A 63 3.69 -13.38 -3.51
CA GLY A 63 3.06 -14.68 -3.78
C GLY A 63 1.70 -14.91 -3.11
N LEU A 64 1.30 -14.03 -2.18
CA LEU A 64 -0.01 -14.05 -1.52
C LEU A 64 -0.98 -13.02 -2.12
N GLY A 65 -0.57 -12.32 -3.19
CA GLY A 65 -1.39 -11.31 -3.84
C GLY A 65 -1.45 -9.99 -3.08
N ARG A 66 -0.52 -9.73 -2.14
CA ARG A 66 -0.43 -8.45 -1.43
C ARG A 66 0.52 -7.50 -2.16
N PRO A 67 0.23 -6.19 -2.22
CA PRO A 67 1.13 -5.22 -2.84
C PRO A 67 2.49 -5.19 -2.13
N LYS A 68 3.59 -5.34 -2.86
CA LYS A 68 4.96 -5.25 -2.31
C LYS A 68 5.74 -4.03 -2.79
N GLN A 69 5.35 -3.47 -3.93
CA GLN A 69 6.00 -2.29 -4.49
C GLN A 69 5.06 -1.55 -5.43
N ILE A 70 5.09 -0.23 -5.40
CA ILE A 70 4.39 0.64 -6.35
C ILE A 70 5.45 1.47 -7.08
N VAL A 71 5.46 1.43 -8.41
CA VAL A 71 6.34 2.20 -9.28
C VAL A 71 5.51 3.21 -10.05
N ASN A 72 5.74 4.50 -9.78
CA ASN A 72 5.18 5.60 -10.54
C ASN A 72 6.18 5.92 -11.65
N VAL A 73 5.83 5.60 -12.89
CA VAL A 73 6.77 5.60 -14.01
C VAL A 73 7.08 7.05 -14.41
N LYS A 74 8.37 7.39 -14.45
CA LYS A 74 8.86 8.74 -14.83
C LYS A 74 8.19 9.90 -14.07
N ALA A 75 7.70 9.65 -12.85
CA ALA A 75 6.89 10.62 -12.10
C ALA A 75 7.69 11.73 -11.41
N SER A 76 9.02 11.59 -11.29
CA SER A 76 9.85 12.66 -10.74
C SER A 76 10.09 13.79 -11.76
N PRO A 77 10.43 15.01 -11.32
CA PRO A 77 10.73 16.12 -12.23
C PRO A 77 11.85 15.85 -13.25
N LEU A 78 12.74 14.89 -12.96
CA LEU A 78 13.83 14.47 -13.84
C LEU A 78 13.45 13.29 -14.76
N GLY A 79 12.17 12.91 -14.82
CA GLY A 79 11.69 11.79 -15.63
C GLY A 79 12.18 10.42 -15.12
N ARG A 80 12.48 10.31 -13.83
CA ARG A 80 12.88 9.06 -13.16
C ARG A 80 11.69 8.43 -12.47
N ASP A 81 11.74 7.11 -12.30
CA ASP A 81 10.69 6.38 -11.59
C ASP A 81 10.69 6.77 -10.11
N VAL A 82 9.51 6.75 -9.49
CA VAL A 82 9.33 6.97 -8.05
C VAL A 82 8.71 5.74 -7.45
N VAL A 83 9.40 5.13 -6.48
CA VAL A 83 9.06 3.80 -5.96
C VAL A 83 8.66 3.88 -4.50
N THR A 84 7.51 3.33 -4.17
CA THR A 84 7.08 3.10 -2.79
C THR A 84 7.19 1.62 -2.48
N GLN A 85 8.00 1.27 -1.47
CA GLN A 85 8.13 -0.09 -0.97
C GLN A 85 7.06 -0.39 0.08
N ILE A 86 6.45 -1.57 0.01
CA ILE A 86 5.48 -2.04 1.00
C ILE A 86 6.04 -3.31 1.62
N VAL A 87 6.21 -3.30 2.93
CA VAL A 87 6.72 -4.45 3.69
C VAL A 87 5.71 -4.87 4.74
N TYR A 88 5.67 -6.18 4.97
CA TYR A 88 4.80 -6.80 5.95
C TYR A 88 5.64 -7.49 7.02
N ASP A 89 5.14 -7.48 8.25
CA ASP A 89 5.70 -8.32 9.31
C ASP A 89 5.39 -9.81 9.07
N GLY A 90 5.89 -10.69 9.96
CA GLY A 90 5.66 -12.14 9.86
C GLY A 90 4.19 -12.57 9.94
N PHE A 91 3.30 -11.69 10.41
CA PHE A 91 1.85 -11.92 10.47
C PHE A 91 1.12 -11.32 9.26
N GLY A 92 1.85 -10.70 8.35
CA GLY A 92 1.30 -10.12 7.13
C GLY A 92 0.69 -8.73 7.28
N ARG A 93 1.04 -8.01 8.34
CA ARG A 93 0.54 -6.65 8.63
C ARG A 93 1.54 -5.61 8.17
N GLN A 94 1.05 -4.53 7.56
CA GLN A 94 1.89 -3.41 7.16
C GLN A 94 2.11 -2.48 8.36
N VAL A 95 3.20 -2.70 9.08
CA VAL A 95 3.58 -1.88 10.25
C VAL A 95 4.45 -0.69 9.89
N LEU A 96 5.06 -0.70 8.70
CA LEU A 96 5.85 0.41 8.18
C LEU A 96 5.16 1.04 6.96
N ASP A 97 5.15 2.36 6.90
CA ASP A 97 4.65 3.12 5.76
C ASP A 97 5.77 4.04 5.25
N TYR A 98 6.38 3.66 4.13
CA TYR A 98 7.56 4.32 3.56
C TYR A 98 7.17 5.50 2.67
N LEU A 99 7.96 6.56 2.72
CA LEU A 99 7.90 7.63 1.74
C LEU A 99 8.30 7.11 0.34
N PRO A 100 7.70 7.64 -0.74
CA PRO A 100 8.11 7.31 -2.10
C PRO A 100 9.55 7.77 -2.38
N VAL A 101 10.38 6.88 -2.91
CA VAL A 101 11.79 7.17 -3.21
C VAL A 101 11.97 7.38 -4.72
N PRO A 102 12.37 8.58 -5.19
CA PRO A 102 12.82 8.77 -6.56
C PRO A 102 14.04 7.89 -6.84
N GLN A 103 14.09 7.23 -7.98
CA GLN A 103 15.19 6.33 -8.35
C GLN A 103 16.32 7.06 -9.08
N GLY A 104 17.44 6.38 -9.30
CA GLY A 104 18.59 6.93 -10.05
C GLY A 104 18.31 7.18 -11.54
N GLY A 105 17.31 6.49 -12.09
CA GLY A 105 16.87 6.58 -13.48
C GLY A 105 15.44 6.07 -13.67
N THR A 106 15.08 5.72 -14.90
CA THR A 106 13.82 5.02 -15.20
C THR A 106 14.13 3.65 -15.76
N SER A 107 13.41 2.65 -15.26
CA SER A 107 13.35 1.31 -15.85
C SER A 107 12.00 1.07 -16.52
N ASN A 108 11.32 2.18 -16.86
CA ASN A 108 9.96 2.23 -17.38
C ASN A 108 9.00 1.34 -16.59
N GLY A 109 9.02 1.44 -15.25
CA GLY A 109 8.10 0.70 -14.41
C GLY A 109 8.51 -0.71 -14.00
N ALA A 110 9.71 -1.17 -14.38
CA ALA A 110 10.24 -2.44 -13.87
C ALA A 110 10.35 -2.45 -12.35
N ILE A 111 10.26 -3.64 -11.75
CA ILE A 111 10.48 -3.83 -10.31
C ILE A 111 11.91 -3.41 -9.93
N VAL A 112 12.04 -2.71 -8.81
CA VAL A 112 13.33 -2.27 -8.27
C VAL A 112 13.68 -3.12 -7.05
N THR A 113 14.81 -3.82 -7.07
CA THR A 113 15.18 -4.75 -5.99
C THR A 113 15.51 -4.05 -4.67
N ASP A 114 16.21 -2.91 -4.71
CA ASP A 114 16.58 -2.14 -3.53
C ASP A 114 16.24 -0.65 -3.75
N PRO A 115 14.96 -0.27 -3.64
CA PRO A 115 14.53 1.10 -3.89
C PRO A 115 14.96 2.07 -2.78
N LEU A 116 15.30 1.57 -1.59
CA LEU A 116 15.69 2.38 -0.45
C LEU A 116 17.17 2.80 -0.51
N SER A 117 18.00 2.11 -1.27
CA SER A 117 19.40 2.50 -1.51
C SER A 117 19.55 3.95 -1.99
N ASN A 118 18.59 4.45 -2.78
CA ASN A 118 18.63 5.82 -3.27
C ASN A 118 18.09 6.85 -2.26
N ALA A 119 17.35 6.42 -1.23
CA ALA A 119 16.81 7.33 -0.22
C ALA A 119 17.92 8.04 0.56
N THR A 120 19.08 7.39 0.73
CA THR A 120 20.20 7.93 1.52
C THR A 120 20.95 9.06 0.83
N GLN A 121 20.60 9.38 -0.42
CA GLN A 121 21.20 10.50 -1.13
C GLN A 121 20.85 11.83 -0.44
N PRO A 122 21.82 12.73 -0.19
CA PRO A 122 21.58 13.99 0.53
C PRO A 122 20.54 14.90 -0.10
N ASN A 123 20.34 14.81 -1.42
CA ASN A 123 19.36 15.58 -2.18
C ASN A 123 17.97 14.92 -2.24
N ILE A 124 17.77 13.77 -1.57
CA ILE A 124 16.49 13.06 -1.48
C ILE A 124 16.03 13.07 -0.02
N TYR A 125 16.59 12.20 0.82
CA TYR A 125 16.25 12.14 2.24
C TYR A 125 17.48 12.09 3.17
N GLY A 126 18.69 11.83 2.65
CA GLY A 126 19.90 11.77 3.47
C GLY A 126 19.79 10.73 4.59
N SER A 127 20.04 11.13 5.84
CA SER A 127 19.98 10.25 7.01
C SER A 127 18.60 10.21 7.70
N GLU A 128 17.56 10.74 7.07
CA GLU A 128 16.23 10.82 7.69
C GLU A 128 15.54 9.45 7.85
N LYS A 129 14.67 9.33 8.85
CA LYS A 129 13.74 8.21 8.97
C LYS A 129 12.59 8.41 8.00
N ILE A 130 12.62 7.72 6.86
CA ILE A 130 11.65 7.91 5.76
C ILE A 130 10.38 7.05 5.86
N TYR A 131 9.99 6.66 7.07
CA TYR A 131 8.78 5.85 7.25
C TYR A 131 8.11 6.14 8.59
N SER A 132 6.79 6.00 8.60
CA SER A 132 6.04 5.90 9.86
C SER A 132 5.99 4.44 10.31
N GLU A 133 5.87 4.22 11.62
CA GLU A 133 5.90 2.89 12.22
C GLU A 133 4.74 2.72 13.20
N LYS A 134 4.03 1.61 13.09
CA LYS A 134 2.98 1.20 14.03
C LYS A 134 3.51 0.03 14.86
N LYS A 135 3.48 0.18 16.18
CA LYS A 135 3.68 -0.95 17.10
C LYS A 135 2.32 -1.48 17.49
N LEU A 136 2.10 -2.74 17.17
CA LEU A 136 0.85 -3.43 17.45
C LEU A 136 1.00 -4.27 18.72
N GLU A 137 -0.11 -4.48 19.43
CA GLU A 137 -0.16 -5.45 20.51
C GLU A 137 0.09 -6.87 19.97
N ASN A 138 0.66 -7.73 20.82
CA ASN A 138 0.89 -9.14 20.48
C ASN A 138 -0.38 -9.98 20.71
N SER A 139 -1.48 -9.58 20.06
CA SER A 139 -2.77 -10.28 20.11
C SER A 139 -3.31 -10.50 18.69
N PRO A 140 -4.23 -11.46 18.50
CA PRO A 140 -4.93 -11.65 17.22
C PRO A 140 -5.70 -10.41 16.74
N LEU A 141 -6.08 -9.51 17.66
CA LEU A 141 -6.79 -8.28 17.31
C LEU A 141 -5.87 -7.22 16.67
N GLY A 142 -4.55 -7.31 16.86
CA GLY A 142 -3.58 -6.46 16.18
C GLY A 142 -3.79 -4.96 16.39
N ARG A 143 -4.32 -4.55 17.55
CA ARG A 143 -4.57 -3.14 17.88
C ARG A 143 -3.27 -2.34 17.97
N ILE A 144 -3.31 -1.07 17.56
CA ILE A 144 -2.14 -0.18 17.55
C ILE A 144 -1.87 0.31 18.96
N GLN A 145 -0.72 -0.02 19.55
CA GLN A 145 -0.31 0.52 20.85
C GLN A 145 0.47 1.83 20.70
N GLN A 146 1.27 1.95 19.63
CA GLN A 146 2.05 3.15 19.36
C GLN A 146 2.09 3.44 17.87
N GLN A 147 2.11 4.72 17.52
CA GLN A 147 2.39 5.20 16.18
C GLN A 147 3.51 6.25 16.23
N ILE A 148 4.59 5.99 15.50
CA ILE A 148 5.75 6.86 15.37
C ILE A 148 5.70 7.49 13.98
N GLN A 149 5.74 8.82 13.92
CA GLN A 149 5.70 9.55 12.65
C GLN A 149 7.05 9.48 11.91
N VAL A 150 7.02 9.86 10.63
CA VAL A 150 8.19 10.00 9.76
C VAL A 150 9.15 11.06 10.33
N GLY A 151 10.46 10.89 10.12
CA GLY A 151 11.53 11.81 10.53
C GLY A 151 12.28 11.35 11.77
N THR A 152 13.59 11.60 11.82
CA THR A 152 14.43 11.17 12.96
C THR A 152 13.99 11.82 14.28
N ASP A 153 13.58 13.08 14.24
CA ASP A 153 13.14 13.84 15.41
C ASP A 153 11.87 13.31 16.07
N TRP A 154 11.09 12.51 15.34
CA TRP A 154 9.87 11.87 15.80
C TRP A 154 10.09 10.45 16.32
N ALA A 155 11.28 9.86 16.11
CA ALA A 155 11.57 8.47 16.46
C ALA A 155 11.33 8.14 17.95
N THR A 156 11.50 9.13 18.83
CA THR A 156 11.28 8.99 20.28
C THR A 156 9.99 9.64 20.78
N LYS A 157 9.12 10.09 19.87
CA LYS A 157 7.86 10.81 20.17
C LYS A 157 6.64 10.05 19.64
N PRO A 158 6.38 8.82 20.13
CA PRO A 158 5.22 8.05 19.70
C PRO A 158 3.93 8.67 20.21
N VAL A 159 2.89 8.64 19.37
CA VAL A 159 1.50 8.69 19.83
C VAL A 159 1.18 7.34 20.44
N LYS A 160 0.69 7.30 21.68
CA LYS A 160 0.30 6.07 22.39
C LYS A 160 -1.21 5.93 22.40
N PHE A 161 -1.66 4.68 22.33
CA PHE A 161 -3.08 4.33 22.39
C PHE A 161 -3.27 3.28 23.48
N ASP A 162 -4.15 3.59 24.42
CA ASP A 162 -4.59 2.68 25.46
C ASP A 162 -6.02 2.24 25.17
N TYR A 163 -6.28 0.94 25.34
CA TYR A 163 -7.58 0.34 25.05
C TYR A 163 -8.18 -0.17 26.36
N GLU A 164 -8.89 0.71 27.03
CA GLU A 164 -9.49 0.44 28.33
C GLU A 164 -10.99 0.15 28.20
N ALA A 165 -11.50 -0.60 29.17
CA ALA A 165 -12.93 -0.73 29.37
C ALA A 165 -13.33 0.22 30.51
N ASN A 166 -14.56 0.73 30.46
CA ASN A 166 -15.10 1.44 31.61
C ASN A 166 -15.07 0.54 32.84
N THR A 167 -14.75 1.12 33.98
CA THR A 167 -14.72 0.52 35.29
C THR A 167 -15.83 1.13 36.16
N ASN A 168 -16.09 0.50 37.31
CA ASN A 168 -17.00 1.07 38.31
C ASN A 168 -16.58 2.51 38.74
N ALA A 169 -15.28 2.84 38.64
CA ALA A 169 -14.74 4.13 39.03
C ALA A 169 -14.99 5.24 38.00
N ASP A 170 -15.37 4.89 36.76
CA ASP A 170 -15.62 5.88 35.71
C ASP A 170 -17.00 6.53 35.81
N TYR A 171 -17.87 5.98 36.67
CA TYR A 171 -19.23 6.47 36.94
C TYR A 171 -19.93 6.84 35.62
N VAL A 172 -20.17 5.86 34.75
CA VAL A 172 -20.88 6.10 33.49
C VAL A 172 -22.27 6.63 33.82
N ARG A 173 -22.61 7.84 33.36
CA ARG A 173 -23.81 8.58 33.77
C ARG A 173 -24.81 8.71 32.62
N LYS A 174 -26.09 8.49 32.93
CA LYS A 174 -27.20 8.87 32.05
C LYS A 174 -27.69 10.26 32.42
N TYR A 175 -27.56 11.20 31.51
CA TYR A 175 -28.19 12.52 31.64
C TYR A 175 -29.43 12.61 30.77
N GLU A 176 -30.43 13.30 31.26
CA GLU A 176 -31.60 13.72 30.48
C GLU A 176 -31.70 15.23 30.51
N THR A 177 -31.97 15.81 29.34
CA THR A 177 -32.15 17.25 29.19
C THR A 177 -33.61 17.55 28.90
N SER A 178 -34.19 18.49 29.65
CA SER A 178 -35.53 19.01 29.36
C SER A 178 -35.42 20.45 28.94
N THR A 179 -35.90 20.79 27.74
CA THR A 179 -35.89 22.15 27.22
C THR A 179 -37.32 22.65 27.08
N THR A 180 -37.61 23.78 27.73
CA THR A 180 -38.91 24.46 27.66
C THR A 180 -38.74 25.88 27.11
N TRP A 181 -39.83 26.46 26.59
CA TRP A 181 -39.89 27.86 26.21
C TRP A 181 -40.55 28.67 27.32
N VAL A 182 -39.83 29.66 27.86
CA VAL A 182 -40.27 30.50 28.96
C VAL A 182 -39.89 31.95 28.65
N GLU A 183 -40.85 32.88 28.71
CA GLU A 183 -40.63 34.32 28.56
C GLU A 183 -39.83 34.72 27.30
N GLY A 184 -40.09 34.08 26.16
CA GLY A 184 -39.41 34.44 24.91
C GLY A 184 -37.97 33.90 24.78
N ARG A 185 -37.56 32.94 25.61
CA ARG A 185 -36.29 32.21 25.47
C ARG A 185 -36.43 30.72 25.79
N THR A 186 -35.45 29.93 25.38
CA THR A 186 -35.33 28.54 25.82
C THR A 186 -34.72 28.48 27.23
N GLN A 187 -35.27 27.60 28.06
CA GLN A 187 -34.72 27.22 29.35
C GLN A 187 -34.47 25.72 29.32
N THR A 188 -33.23 25.30 29.55
CA THR A 188 -32.85 23.87 29.57
C THR A 188 -32.39 23.48 30.96
N THR A 189 -32.93 22.38 31.48
CA THR A 189 -32.45 21.72 32.68
C THR A 189 -31.76 20.42 32.31
N VAL A 190 -30.74 20.04 33.09
CA VAL A 190 -30.04 18.76 32.96
C VAL A 190 -30.25 18.00 34.25
N GLN A 191 -30.75 16.78 34.15
CA GLN A 191 -30.92 15.87 35.28
C GLN A 191 -30.02 14.64 35.10
N LEU A 192 -29.31 14.28 36.16
CA LEU A 192 -28.66 12.98 36.25
C LEU A 192 -29.71 11.93 36.64
N LEU A 193 -29.96 10.94 35.76
CA LEU A 193 -30.96 9.91 35.99
C LEU A 193 -30.40 8.70 36.72
N GLN A 194 -29.24 8.20 36.30
CA GLN A 194 -28.63 7.01 36.90
C GLN A 194 -27.13 6.89 36.63
N TYR A 195 -26.50 6.05 37.44
CA TYR A 195 -25.18 5.50 37.20
C TYR A 195 -25.32 4.11 36.57
N PHE A 196 -24.48 3.81 35.59
CA PHE A 196 -24.29 2.47 35.08
C PHE A 196 -23.02 1.90 35.68
N LEU A 197 -23.11 0.67 36.17
CA LEU A 197 -21.94 -0.18 36.37
C LEU A 197 -21.56 -0.78 35.00
N PRO A 198 -20.26 -0.91 34.68
CA PRO A 198 -19.78 -1.61 33.50
C PRO A 198 -20.31 -3.04 33.36
#